data_AF-A0A4R2B6M5-F1
#
_entry.id   AF-A0A4R2B6M5-F1
#
_cell.length_a   1.000
_cell.length_b   1.000
_cell.length_c   1.000
_cell.angle_alpha   90.00
_cell.angle_beta   90.00
_cell.angle_gamma   90.00
#
_symmetry.space_group_name_H-M   'P 1'
#
loop_
_entity.id
_entity.type
_entity.pdbx_description
1 polymer ?
#
loop_
_entity_poly.entity_id
_entity_poly.type
_entity_poly.pdbx_seq_one_letter_code
_entity_poly.pdbx_strand_id
1 'polypeptide(L)'
;MNQLEPVTVTKYEKVKPTDYWTFFCNPRKWYIDEFILSGEIKDRFTVSDYHRNDFKAGQLGVIRVGTDRRTKKQLAGKKRLDRGIYAVVEILDAAKLMKGTHKEYWEDEGDADKLRYRVPIRYIKRLLRTPILLENLDLSADEYDKFLIEGQQGSSMPLNPLAFEKIIDIVDGSETLEFNFNESNNDTISIAKLEKEYFDAVPVVKERVSKYIERGSIAQEYKRRTGFKCQVCEALGLNPYSFKKPNGEYYIETHHVIPVSELQAGSLSVDNLITVCANHHRQLHYGDVQLIENTDDKFAFSIDNRRLEVKKVKGA
;
A
#
# COMPACT_ATOMS: atom_id res chain seq x y z
N MET A 1 -31.39 -30.07 -28.17
CA MET A 1 -31.31 -29.13 -27.03
C MET A 1 -30.34 -29.71 -26.03
N ASN A 2 -29.09 -29.23 -26.03
CA ASN A 2 -28.11 -29.61 -25.02
C ASN A 2 -28.51 -28.93 -23.71
N GLN A 3 -28.95 -29.72 -22.74
CA GLN A 3 -29.05 -29.26 -21.37
C GLN A 3 -27.62 -29.09 -20.85
N LEU A 4 -27.23 -27.83 -20.60
CA LEU A 4 -26.01 -27.51 -19.87
C LEU A 4 -26.17 -28.07 -18.46
N GLU A 5 -25.31 -29.01 -18.09
CA GLU A 5 -25.19 -29.46 -16.70
C GLU A 5 -24.86 -28.25 -15.80
N PRO A 6 -25.42 -28.17 -14.59
CA PRO A 6 -25.14 -27.08 -13.68
C PRO A 6 -23.66 -27.10 -13.29
N VAL A 7 -22.97 -25.97 -13.53
CA VAL A 7 -21.60 -25.72 -13.08
C VAL A 7 -21.57 -25.94 -11.57
N THR A 8 -20.83 -26.96 -11.13
CA THR A 8 -20.69 -27.29 -9.71
C THR A 8 -19.86 -26.21 -9.03
N VAL A 9 -20.52 -25.29 -8.34
CA VAL A 9 -19.88 -24.21 -7.59
C VAL A 9 -18.95 -24.83 -6.55
N THR A 10 -17.65 -24.60 -6.66
CA THR A 10 -16.67 -25.18 -5.74
C THR A 10 -16.77 -24.51 -4.36
N LYS A 11 -16.29 -25.17 -3.30
CA LYS A 11 -16.25 -24.57 -1.94
C LYS A 11 -15.43 -23.28 -1.85
N TYR A 12 -14.56 -23.02 -2.84
CA TYR A 12 -13.65 -21.88 -2.88
C TYR A 12 -14.24 -20.66 -3.59
N GLU A 13 -15.14 -20.85 -4.56
CA GLU A 13 -15.87 -19.76 -5.24
C GLU A 13 -16.85 -19.02 -4.30
N LYS A 14 -17.16 -19.59 -3.14
CA LYS A 14 -18.03 -18.98 -2.13
C LYS A 14 -17.34 -17.93 -1.26
N VAL A 15 -16.01 -17.84 -1.29
CA VAL A 15 -15.26 -16.88 -0.47
C VAL A 15 -15.16 -15.57 -1.23
N LYS A 16 -15.81 -14.52 -0.69
CA LYS A 16 -15.82 -13.19 -1.29
C LYS A 16 -14.43 -12.54 -1.20
N PRO A 17 -13.96 -11.85 -2.27
CA PRO A 17 -12.76 -11.02 -2.22
C PRO A 17 -12.86 -9.90 -1.17
N THR A 18 -11.74 -9.55 -0.56
CA THR A 18 -11.64 -8.60 0.57
C THR A 18 -10.59 -7.50 0.34
N ASP A 19 -10.05 -7.38 -0.88
CA ASP A 19 -8.89 -6.56 -1.25
C ASP A 19 -7.55 -6.88 -0.54
N TYR A 20 -7.60 -7.82 0.40
CA TYR A 20 -6.44 -8.40 1.07
C TYR A 20 -6.28 -9.87 0.67
N TRP A 21 -5.04 -10.31 0.48
CA TRP A 21 -4.75 -11.64 -0.05
C TRP A 21 -3.73 -12.41 0.77
N THR A 22 -3.97 -13.70 0.98
CA THR A 22 -2.94 -14.64 1.43
C THR A 22 -2.35 -15.34 0.22
N PHE A 23 -1.05 -15.20 0.00
CA PHE A 23 -0.29 -15.94 -1.01
C PHE A 23 0.41 -17.13 -0.34
N PHE A 24 0.10 -18.34 -0.81
CA PHE A 24 0.62 -19.58 -0.24
C PHE A 24 1.95 -19.95 -0.91
N CYS A 25 3.05 -19.66 -0.22
CA CYS A 25 4.38 -20.05 -0.66
C CYS A 25 4.71 -21.47 -0.22
N ASN A 26 5.23 -22.26 -1.16
CA ASN A 26 5.80 -23.57 -0.89
C ASN A 26 7.33 -23.51 -1.06
N PRO A 27 8.11 -23.50 0.03
CA PRO A 27 9.56 -23.44 -0.02
C PRO A 27 10.22 -24.57 -0.82
N ARG A 28 9.53 -25.70 -1.05
CA ARG A 28 10.04 -26.78 -1.90
C ARG A 28 10.10 -26.44 -3.39
N LYS A 29 9.29 -25.47 -3.83
CA LYS A 29 9.17 -25.07 -5.23
C LYS A 29 9.81 -23.71 -5.48
N TRP A 30 9.65 -22.80 -4.52
CA TRP A 30 10.10 -21.43 -4.60
C TRP A 30 10.89 -21.08 -3.33
N TYR A 31 12.19 -20.85 -3.47
CA TYR A 31 13.12 -20.54 -2.40
C TYR A 31 12.95 -19.09 -1.91
N ILE A 32 11.82 -18.86 -1.23
CA ILE A 32 11.42 -17.55 -0.72
C ILE A 32 12.44 -16.94 0.25
N ASP A 33 13.14 -17.77 1.02
CA ASP A 33 14.22 -17.34 1.89
C ASP A 33 15.42 -16.79 1.11
N GLU A 34 15.79 -17.44 0.00
CA GLU A 34 16.86 -16.96 -0.88
C GLU A 34 16.45 -15.69 -1.64
N PHE A 35 15.23 -15.67 -2.17
CA PHE A 35 14.66 -14.49 -2.81
C PHE A 35 14.63 -13.28 -1.87
N ILE A 36 14.20 -13.45 -0.62
CA ILE A 36 14.17 -12.34 0.34
C ILE A 36 15.60 -11.88 0.70
N LEU A 37 16.55 -12.81 0.81
CA LEU A 37 17.95 -12.49 1.12
C LEU A 37 18.68 -11.78 -0.02
N SER A 38 18.32 -12.04 -1.28
CA SER A 38 18.97 -11.42 -2.43
C SER A 38 18.78 -9.91 -2.50
N GLY A 39 17.72 -9.40 -1.87
CA GLY A 39 17.36 -7.99 -1.91
C GLY A 39 16.38 -7.65 -3.03
N GLU A 40 15.99 -8.61 -3.85
CA GLU A 40 14.92 -8.45 -4.84
C GLU A 40 13.60 -8.10 -4.16
N ILE A 41 12.87 -7.15 -4.76
CA ILE A 41 11.61 -6.64 -4.19
C ILE A 41 10.42 -6.83 -5.13
N LYS A 42 10.61 -7.34 -6.35
CA LYS A 42 9.55 -7.56 -7.32
C LYS A 42 9.49 -9.02 -7.73
N ASP A 43 8.29 -9.55 -7.87
CA ASP A 43 8.08 -10.92 -8.31
C ASP A 43 6.73 -11.07 -9.05
N ARG A 44 6.54 -12.22 -9.70
CA ARG A 44 5.28 -12.62 -10.34
C ARG A 44 4.71 -13.85 -9.64
N PHE A 45 3.85 -13.59 -8.68
CA PHE A 45 3.29 -14.64 -7.84
C PHE A 45 2.11 -15.33 -8.53
N THR A 46 2.07 -16.67 -8.48
CA THR A 46 0.96 -17.44 -9.06
C THR A 46 -0.29 -17.31 -8.21
N VAL A 47 -1.44 -17.09 -8.84
CA VAL A 47 -2.74 -16.98 -8.15
C VAL A 47 -3.62 -18.18 -8.47
N SER A 48 -4.62 -18.42 -7.61
CA SER A 48 -5.66 -19.42 -7.86
C SER A 48 -6.58 -19.00 -9.00
N ASP A 49 -6.99 -19.97 -9.83
CA ASP A 49 -7.87 -19.71 -10.97
C ASP A 49 -9.25 -19.17 -10.58
N TYR A 50 -9.72 -19.46 -9.35
CA TYR A 50 -11.04 -19.06 -8.84
C TYR A 50 -11.19 -17.55 -8.64
N HIS A 51 -10.12 -16.88 -8.26
CA HIS A 51 -10.11 -15.45 -7.90
C HIS A 51 -9.28 -14.59 -8.85
N ARG A 52 -8.86 -15.15 -9.99
CA ARG A 52 -7.94 -14.48 -10.92
C ARG A 52 -8.43 -13.11 -11.40
N ASN A 53 -9.74 -12.90 -11.46
CA ASN A 53 -10.34 -11.66 -11.96
C ASN A 53 -10.49 -10.58 -10.86
N ASP A 54 -10.20 -10.91 -9.61
CA ASP A 54 -10.45 -10.04 -8.46
C ASP A 54 -9.20 -9.25 -8.03
N PHE A 55 -8.05 -9.54 -8.63
CA PHE A 55 -6.79 -8.85 -8.34
C PHE A 55 -6.72 -7.50 -9.05
N LYS A 56 -6.29 -6.47 -8.31
CA LYS A 56 -6.11 -5.10 -8.80
C LYS A 56 -4.88 -4.45 -8.17
N ALA A 57 -4.33 -3.45 -8.86
CA ALA A 57 -3.25 -2.63 -8.33
C ALA A 57 -3.68 -1.94 -7.01
N GLY A 58 -2.76 -1.86 -6.04
CA GLY A 58 -3.01 -1.21 -4.74
C GLY A 58 -3.69 -2.09 -3.69
N GLN A 59 -4.13 -3.30 -4.05
CA GLN A 59 -4.48 -4.33 -3.08
C GLN A 59 -3.23 -4.82 -2.34
N LEU A 60 -3.41 -5.39 -1.15
CA LEU A 60 -2.31 -5.87 -0.32
C LEU A 60 -2.41 -7.38 -0.07
N GLY A 61 -1.31 -7.98 0.35
CA GLY A 61 -1.31 -9.36 0.78
C GLY A 61 -0.12 -9.75 1.62
N VAL A 62 -0.12 -11.01 2.04
CA VAL A 62 0.94 -11.62 2.83
C VAL A 62 1.48 -12.86 2.15
N ILE A 63 2.80 -13.05 2.19
CA ILE A 63 3.43 -14.30 1.76
C ILE A 63 3.48 -15.25 2.96
N ARG A 64 2.59 -16.25 2.93
CA ARG A 64 2.45 -17.25 3.98
C ARG A 64 3.21 -18.52 3.60
N VAL A 65 4.10 -18.96 4.47
CA VAL A 65 4.79 -20.25 4.37
C VAL A 65 4.08 -21.26 5.27
N GLY A 66 3.65 -22.38 4.67
CA GLY A 66 3.09 -23.52 5.39
C GLY A 66 4.19 -24.39 6.00
N THR A 67 3.93 -25.68 6.17
CA THR A 67 4.99 -26.61 6.59
C THR A 67 6.09 -26.65 5.55
N ASP A 68 7.30 -26.21 5.90
CA ASP A 68 8.47 -26.36 5.04
C ASP A 68 8.85 -27.84 4.95
N ARG A 69 8.54 -28.42 3.79
CA ARG A 69 8.80 -29.83 3.50
C ARG A 69 10.12 -30.03 2.75
N ARG A 70 10.99 -29.03 2.60
CA ARG A 70 12.27 -29.18 1.88
C ARG A 70 13.09 -30.36 2.39
N THR A 71 13.74 -31.03 1.44
CA THR A 71 14.66 -32.15 1.73
C THR A 71 16.00 -31.63 2.27
N LYS A 72 16.82 -32.50 2.87
CA LYS A 72 18.17 -32.13 3.33
C LYS A 72 19.04 -31.58 2.18
N LYS A 73 18.88 -32.13 0.97
CA LYS A 73 19.58 -31.66 -0.24
C LYS A 73 19.16 -30.23 -0.58
N GLN A 74 17.84 -29.98 -0.65
CA GLN A 74 17.29 -28.65 -0.95
C GLN A 74 17.66 -27.61 0.11
N LEU A 75 17.74 -28.01 1.38
CA LEU A 75 18.11 -27.10 2.45
C LEU A 75 19.60 -26.73 2.42
N ALA A 76 20.48 -27.56 1.85
CA ALA A 76 21.92 -27.31 1.79
C ALA A 76 22.52 -26.86 3.15
N GLY A 77 22.06 -27.45 4.26
CA GLY A 77 22.48 -27.09 5.62
C GLY A 77 21.67 -25.99 6.31
N LYS A 78 20.76 -25.30 5.60
CA LYS A 78 19.82 -24.33 6.17
C LYS A 78 18.78 -25.01 7.06
N LYS A 79 18.26 -24.26 8.03
CA LYS A 79 17.09 -24.68 8.81
C LYS A 79 15.83 -24.57 7.95
N ARG A 80 14.84 -25.42 8.25
CA ARG A 80 13.50 -25.28 7.70
C ARG A 80 12.87 -23.99 8.18
N LEU A 81 12.03 -23.41 7.33
CA LEU A 81 11.19 -22.28 7.71
C LEU A 81 10.04 -22.77 8.58
N ASP A 82 9.83 -22.08 9.69
CA ASP A 82 8.66 -22.28 10.54
C ASP A 82 7.41 -21.74 9.85
N ARG A 83 6.24 -22.25 10.25
CA ARG A 83 4.96 -21.82 9.67
C ARG A 83 4.69 -20.38 10.06
N GLY A 84 4.60 -19.50 9.07
CA GLY A 84 4.55 -18.08 9.35
C GLY A 84 4.30 -17.21 8.12
N ILE A 85 4.18 -15.92 8.38
CA ILE A 85 4.16 -14.86 7.38
C ILE A 85 5.58 -14.32 7.24
N TYR A 86 6.10 -14.36 6.01
CA TYR A 86 7.48 -14.00 5.68
C TYR A 86 7.59 -12.70 4.91
N ALA A 87 6.49 -12.16 4.41
CA ALA A 87 6.47 -10.86 3.77
C ALA A 87 5.06 -10.27 3.75
N VAL A 88 5.02 -8.95 3.66
CA VAL A 88 3.83 -8.17 3.24
C VAL A 88 4.12 -7.65 1.84
N VAL A 89 3.12 -7.73 0.96
CA VAL A 89 3.26 -7.41 -0.46
C VAL A 89 2.14 -6.49 -0.93
N GLU A 90 2.46 -5.66 -1.92
CA GLU A 90 1.54 -4.85 -2.71
C GLU A 90 1.32 -5.55 -4.06
N ILE A 91 0.07 -5.65 -4.51
CA ILE A 91 -0.27 -6.09 -5.87
C ILE A 91 -0.16 -4.88 -6.81
N LEU A 92 0.59 -5.04 -7.91
CA LEU A 92 0.89 -3.95 -8.84
C LEU A 92 0.00 -3.92 -10.08
N ASP A 93 -0.66 -5.04 -10.43
CA ASP A 93 -1.50 -5.14 -11.62
C ASP A 93 -2.47 -6.33 -11.48
N ALA A 94 -3.50 -6.36 -12.33
CA ALA A 94 -4.43 -7.48 -12.43
C ALA A 94 -3.74 -8.78 -12.86
N ALA A 95 -4.34 -9.92 -12.49
CA ALA A 95 -3.78 -11.22 -12.85
C ALA A 95 -3.81 -11.43 -14.37
N LYS A 96 -2.69 -11.86 -14.92
CA LYS A 96 -2.53 -12.13 -16.36
C LYS A 96 -1.81 -13.45 -16.56
N LEU A 97 -2.02 -14.07 -17.71
CA LEU A 97 -1.28 -15.27 -18.08
C LEU A 97 0.17 -14.88 -18.40
N MET A 98 1.11 -15.23 -17.55
CA MET A 98 2.52 -14.88 -17.72
C MET A 98 3.47 -15.92 -17.12
N LYS A 99 4.73 -15.87 -17.57
CA LYS A 99 5.84 -16.61 -16.99
C LYS A 99 6.21 -16.03 -15.62
N GLY A 100 6.77 -16.88 -14.77
CA GLY A 100 7.40 -16.48 -13.51
C GLY A 100 8.66 -15.65 -13.75
N THR A 101 9.17 -15.10 -12.66
CA THR A 101 10.44 -14.37 -12.59
C THR A 101 11.48 -15.17 -11.83
N HIS A 102 12.73 -14.70 -11.88
CA HIS A 102 13.88 -15.19 -11.09
C HIS A 102 14.02 -16.71 -11.08
N LYS A 103 14.45 -17.27 -12.22
CA LYS A 103 14.54 -18.73 -12.43
C LYS A 103 15.40 -19.41 -11.35
N GLU A 104 16.42 -18.71 -10.88
CA GLU A 104 17.39 -19.16 -9.88
C GLU A 104 16.77 -19.51 -8.51
N TYR A 105 15.58 -18.98 -8.17
CA TYR A 105 14.88 -19.31 -6.92
C TYR A 105 13.81 -20.39 -7.09
N TRP A 106 13.61 -20.91 -8.30
CA TRP A 106 12.79 -22.10 -8.50
C TRP A 106 13.64 -23.37 -8.34
N GLU A 107 13.10 -24.36 -7.62
CA GLU A 107 13.74 -25.68 -7.57
C GLU A 107 13.78 -26.35 -8.96
N ASP A 108 12.76 -26.09 -9.78
CA ASP A 108 12.72 -26.47 -11.18
C ASP A 108 12.60 -25.19 -12.01
N GLU A 109 13.70 -24.75 -12.64
CA GLU A 109 13.70 -23.55 -13.48
C GLU A 109 12.63 -23.58 -14.58
N GLY A 110 12.24 -24.78 -15.04
CA GLY A 110 11.17 -24.96 -16.01
C GLY A 110 9.78 -24.58 -15.47
N ASP A 111 9.56 -24.58 -14.15
CA ASP A 111 8.33 -24.07 -13.54
C ASP A 111 8.19 -22.55 -13.74
N ALA A 112 9.30 -21.81 -13.84
CA ALA A 112 9.28 -20.38 -14.14
C ALA A 112 8.77 -20.10 -15.56
N ASP A 113 9.09 -20.96 -16.52
CA ASP A 113 8.67 -20.81 -17.92
C ASP A 113 7.20 -21.18 -18.18
N LYS A 114 6.52 -21.84 -17.23
CA LYS A 114 5.11 -22.20 -17.36
C LYS A 114 4.22 -20.96 -17.29
N LEU A 115 3.39 -20.80 -18.32
CA LEU A 115 2.33 -19.80 -18.35
C LEU A 115 1.26 -20.16 -17.31
N ARG A 116 1.09 -19.29 -16.32
CA ARG A 116 0.06 -19.37 -15.27
C ARG A 116 -0.54 -18.00 -15.04
N TYR A 117 -1.74 -17.95 -14.47
CA TYR A 117 -2.24 -16.68 -13.96
C TYR A 117 -1.34 -16.23 -12.81
N ARG A 118 -0.71 -15.07 -13.00
CA ARG A 118 0.18 -14.46 -12.03
C ARG A 118 -0.14 -12.99 -11.88
N VAL A 119 0.12 -12.46 -10.70
CA VAL A 119 0.08 -11.04 -10.40
C VAL A 119 1.50 -10.53 -10.18
N PRO A 120 1.89 -9.40 -10.78
CA PRO A 120 3.09 -8.70 -10.37
C PRO A 120 2.90 -8.15 -8.95
N ILE A 121 3.85 -8.45 -8.06
CA ILE A 121 3.83 -8.01 -6.67
C ILE A 121 5.13 -7.27 -6.32
N ARG A 122 5.03 -6.37 -5.35
CA ARG A 122 6.17 -5.72 -4.70
C ARG A 122 6.20 -6.10 -3.23
N TYR A 123 7.36 -6.51 -2.73
CA TYR A 123 7.59 -6.78 -1.32
C TYR A 123 7.77 -5.46 -0.58
N ILE A 124 6.77 -5.09 0.23
CA ILE A 124 6.78 -3.85 1.04
C ILE A 124 7.23 -4.12 2.48
N LYS A 125 7.27 -5.39 2.89
CA LYS A 125 7.97 -5.84 4.09
C LYS A 125 8.57 -7.21 3.88
N ARG A 126 9.80 -7.36 4.33
CA ARG A 126 10.52 -8.65 4.37
C ARG A 126 10.69 -9.06 5.82
N LEU A 127 10.14 -10.21 6.18
CA LEU A 127 10.08 -10.70 7.56
C LEU A 127 10.90 -11.97 7.74
N LEU A 128 11.94 -12.20 6.93
CA LEU A 128 12.72 -13.44 7.01
C LEU A 128 13.42 -13.63 8.37
N ARG A 129 13.88 -12.54 8.99
CA ARG A 129 14.54 -12.58 10.30
C ARG A 129 13.56 -12.54 11.48
N THR A 130 12.38 -11.99 11.25
CA THR A 130 11.33 -11.77 12.25
C THR A 130 9.98 -12.19 11.68
N PRO A 131 9.80 -13.47 11.29
CA PRO A 131 8.55 -13.93 10.69
C PRO A 131 7.44 -13.89 11.74
N ILE A 132 6.22 -13.57 11.31
CA ILE A 132 5.05 -13.69 12.18
C ILE A 132 4.66 -15.16 12.17
N LEU A 133 5.07 -15.89 13.20
CA LEU A 133 4.77 -17.30 13.34
C LEU A 133 3.28 -17.50 13.58
N LEU A 134 2.66 -18.41 12.83
CA LEU A 134 1.21 -18.63 12.91
C LEU A 134 0.78 -19.18 14.28
N GLU A 135 1.69 -19.85 14.99
CA GLU A 135 1.45 -20.32 16.37
C GLU A 135 1.38 -19.20 17.41
N ASN A 136 1.99 -18.05 17.11
CA ASN A 136 2.02 -16.89 17.98
C ASN A 136 1.05 -15.79 17.53
N LEU A 137 0.29 -16.05 16.45
CA LEU A 137 -0.68 -15.11 15.92
C LEU A 137 -2.01 -15.29 16.65
N ASP A 138 -2.21 -14.49 17.70
CA ASP A 138 -3.44 -14.46 18.48
C ASP A 138 -4.50 -13.60 17.77
N LEU A 139 -5.52 -14.28 17.21
CA LEU A 139 -6.63 -13.68 16.48
C LEU A 139 -7.92 -13.86 17.27
N SER A 140 -8.68 -12.78 17.43
CA SER A 140 -10.05 -12.86 17.93
C SER A 140 -10.96 -13.65 16.98
N ALA A 141 -12.19 -13.98 17.41
CA ALA A 141 -13.13 -14.73 16.57
C ALA A 141 -13.46 -14.02 15.25
N ASP A 142 -13.55 -12.68 15.27
CA ASP A 142 -13.85 -11.86 14.10
C ASP A 142 -12.61 -11.65 13.22
N GLU A 143 -11.41 -11.73 13.80
CA GLU A 143 -10.12 -11.68 13.09
C GLU A 143 -9.74 -13.04 12.49
N TYR A 144 -10.34 -14.14 12.93
CA TYR A 144 -9.91 -15.47 12.51
C TYR A 144 -10.04 -15.65 10.99
N ASP A 145 -8.92 -16.00 10.35
CA ASP A 145 -8.90 -16.39 8.95
C ASP A 145 -8.50 -17.86 8.82
N LYS A 146 -9.47 -18.68 8.42
CA LYS A 146 -9.28 -20.12 8.24
C LYS A 146 -8.12 -20.44 7.29
N PHE A 147 -8.02 -19.74 6.17
CA PHE A 147 -7.05 -20.07 5.12
C PHE A 147 -5.65 -19.65 5.51
N LEU A 148 -5.49 -18.54 6.22
CA LEU A 148 -4.21 -18.10 6.78
C LEU A 148 -3.66 -19.13 7.78
N ILE A 149 -4.48 -19.50 8.77
CA ILE A 149 -4.09 -20.34 9.90
C ILE A 149 -3.92 -21.80 9.47
N GLU A 150 -4.97 -22.41 8.91
CA GLU A 150 -4.98 -23.83 8.55
C GLU A 150 -4.22 -24.09 7.23
N GLY A 151 -4.24 -23.13 6.32
CA GLY A 151 -3.68 -23.27 4.97
C GLY A 151 -4.65 -23.88 3.97
N GLN A 152 -4.22 -23.93 2.71
CA GLN A 152 -4.96 -24.59 1.63
C GLN A 152 -4.01 -25.11 0.54
N GLN A 153 -4.57 -25.80 -0.46
CA GLN A 153 -3.81 -26.32 -1.61
C GLN A 153 -3.65 -25.32 -2.77
N GLY A 154 -4.47 -24.28 -2.84
CA GLY A 154 -4.35 -23.22 -3.84
C GLY A 154 -3.23 -22.20 -3.55
N SER A 155 -2.91 -21.38 -4.55
CA SER A 155 -1.80 -20.42 -4.48
C SER A 155 -2.19 -19.10 -3.81
N SER A 156 -3.47 -18.75 -3.77
CA SER A 156 -3.98 -17.54 -3.13
C SER A 156 -5.39 -17.74 -2.54
N MET A 157 -5.75 -16.94 -1.54
CA MET A 157 -7.13 -16.76 -1.04
C MET A 157 -7.34 -15.31 -0.60
N PRO A 158 -8.59 -14.79 -0.63
CA PRO A 158 -8.95 -13.60 0.11
C PRO A 158 -8.60 -13.76 1.59
N LEU A 159 -8.10 -12.70 2.21
CA LEU A 159 -7.72 -12.62 3.61
C LEU A 159 -8.70 -11.74 4.37
N ASN A 160 -9.14 -12.18 5.54
CA ASN A 160 -9.96 -11.37 6.44
C ASN A 160 -9.31 -9.99 6.70
N PRO A 161 -10.00 -8.86 6.43
CA PRO A 161 -9.47 -7.52 6.67
C PRO A 161 -8.98 -7.29 8.10
N LEU A 162 -9.70 -7.78 9.11
CA LEU A 162 -9.31 -7.62 10.52
C LEU A 162 -8.05 -8.44 10.86
N ALA A 163 -7.89 -9.61 10.24
CA ALA A 163 -6.65 -10.37 10.34
C ALA A 163 -5.46 -9.60 9.74
N PHE A 164 -5.69 -8.94 8.60
CA PHE A 164 -4.66 -8.14 7.94
C PHE A 164 -4.27 -6.93 8.79
N GLU A 165 -5.23 -6.21 9.36
CA GLU A 165 -4.97 -5.10 10.29
C GLU A 165 -4.12 -5.56 11.48
N LYS A 166 -4.49 -6.68 12.11
CA LYS A 166 -3.71 -7.27 13.20
C LYS A 166 -2.27 -7.61 12.79
N ILE A 167 -2.08 -8.15 11.58
CA ILE A 167 -0.76 -8.42 11.02
C ILE A 167 0.03 -7.12 10.85
N ILE A 168 -0.59 -6.06 10.34
CA ILE A 168 0.07 -4.76 10.17
C ILE A 168 0.44 -4.15 11.52
N ASP A 169 -0.40 -4.24 12.55
CA ASP A 169 -0.09 -3.74 13.89
C ASP A 169 1.17 -4.40 14.47
N ILE A 170 1.32 -5.72 14.26
CA ILE A 170 2.52 -6.47 14.68
C ILE A 170 3.76 -6.00 13.91
N VAL A 171 3.61 -5.70 12.61
CA VAL A 171 4.73 -5.23 11.75
C VAL A 171 5.13 -3.79 12.09
N ASP A 172 4.18 -2.87 12.18
CA ASP A 172 4.42 -1.44 12.37
C ASP A 172 4.97 -1.13 13.78
N GLY A 173 4.65 -1.97 14.78
CA GLY A 173 5.33 -1.94 16.10
C GLY A 173 6.82 -2.29 16.05
N SER A 174 7.30 -2.85 14.94
CA SER A 174 8.69 -3.28 14.72
C SER A 174 9.45 -2.46 13.67
N GLU A 175 8.80 -1.88 12.64
CA GLU A 175 9.40 -1.04 11.58
C GLU A 175 8.31 -0.66 10.54
N THR A 176 8.34 0.56 9.97
CA THR A 176 7.37 1.05 8.95
C THR A 176 7.43 0.28 7.62
N LEU A 177 6.28 -0.01 6.98
CA LEU A 177 6.23 -0.60 5.63
C LEU A 177 6.93 0.28 4.56
N GLU A 178 7.76 -0.35 3.74
CA GLU A 178 8.57 0.29 2.69
C GLU A 178 7.77 0.37 1.38
N PHE A 179 7.14 1.51 1.12
CA PHE A 179 6.56 1.79 -0.19
C PHE A 179 7.56 2.58 -1.05
N ASN A 180 8.08 1.94 -2.10
CA ASN A 180 8.95 2.59 -3.07
C ASN A 180 8.12 3.25 -4.17
N PHE A 181 7.66 4.48 -3.91
CA PHE A 181 6.90 5.27 -4.88
C PHE A 181 7.75 5.79 -6.07
N ASN A 182 9.09 5.73 -6.00
CA ASN A 182 10.04 6.33 -6.95
C ASN A 182 10.53 5.43 -8.10
N GLU A 183 9.70 4.59 -8.69
CA GLU A 183 10.15 3.63 -9.73
C GLU A 183 9.77 3.98 -11.17
N SER A 184 9.62 5.26 -11.51
CA SER A 184 9.81 5.70 -12.90
C SER A 184 11.10 6.50 -13.00
N ASN A 185 12.06 5.99 -13.79
CA ASN A 185 13.37 6.57 -14.13
C ASN A 185 13.30 7.92 -14.89
N ASN A 186 12.26 8.72 -14.66
CA ASN A 186 12.20 10.12 -15.02
C ASN A 186 11.82 10.87 -13.75
N ASP A 187 12.75 11.71 -13.29
CA ASP A 187 12.47 12.71 -12.27
C ASP A 187 11.15 13.40 -12.58
N THR A 188 10.27 13.48 -11.57
CA THR A 188 8.88 13.96 -11.59
C THR A 188 7.81 12.88 -11.80
N ILE A 189 7.59 12.06 -10.77
CA ILE A 189 6.27 11.43 -10.60
C ILE A 189 5.27 12.55 -10.29
N SER A 190 4.28 12.76 -11.17
CA SER A 190 3.20 13.70 -10.91
C SER A 190 2.25 13.14 -9.87
N ILE A 191 1.74 14.00 -8.98
CA ILE A 191 0.68 13.61 -8.02
C ILE A 191 -0.51 12.97 -8.75
N ALA A 192 -0.89 13.51 -9.91
CA ALA A 192 -1.97 12.95 -10.74
C ALA A 192 -1.73 11.47 -11.14
N LYS A 193 -0.47 11.06 -11.35
CA LYS A 193 -0.14 9.65 -11.61
C LYS A 193 -0.34 8.80 -10.36
N LEU A 194 0.16 9.25 -9.21
CA LEU A 194 -0.01 8.53 -7.93
C LEU A 194 -1.47 8.42 -7.54
N GLU A 195 -2.24 9.50 -7.68
CA GLU A 195 -3.66 9.50 -7.40
C GLU A 195 -4.39 8.49 -8.28
N LYS A 196 -4.13 8.48 -9.59
CA LYS A 196 -4.75 7.51 -10.51
C LYS A 196 -4.36 6.06 -10.19
N GLU A 197 -3.10 5.83 -9.85
CA GLU A 197 -2.56 4.50 -9.55
C GLU A 197 -3.11 3.94 -8.23
N TYR A 198 -3.28 4.81 -7.23
CA TYR A 198 -3.68 4.43 -5.87
C TYR A 198 -5.13 4.80 -5.51
N PHE A 199 -5.94 5.19 -6.50
CA PHE A 199 -7.33 5.61 -6.32
C PHE A 199 -8.18 4.52 -5.65
N ASP A 200 -8.03 3.28 -6.13
CA ASP A 200 -8.74 2.11 -5.62
C ASP A 200 -7.95 1.34 -4.56
N ALA A 201 -6.83 1.89 -4.07
CA ALA A 201 -6.01 1.22 -3.09
C ALA A 201 -6.68 1.18 -1.72
N VAL A 202 -6.29 0.19 -0.91
CA VAL A 202 -6.81 0.03 0.45
C VAL A 202 -6.43 1.22 1.36
N PRO A 203 -7.20 1.55 2.41
CA PRO A 203 -7.00 2.75 3.23
C PRO A 203 -5.57 2.92 3.75
N VAL A 204 -4.94 1.83 4.19
CA VAL A 204 -3.55 1.83 4.69
C VAL A 204 -2.55 2.27 3.61
N VAL A 205 -2.78 1.92 2.34
CA VAL A 205 -1.94 2.36 1.22
C VAL A 205 -2.18 3.85 0.95
N LYS A 206 -3.44 4.28 0.92
CA LYS A 206 -3.80 5.70 0.73
C LYS A 206 -3.17 6.61 1.77
N GLU A 207 -3.23 6.23 3.05
CA GLU A 207 -2.60 6.97 4.14
C GLU A 207 -1.07 7.10 3.96
N ARG A 208 -0.42 6.05 3.44
CA ARG A 208 1.03 6.08 3.18
C ARG A 208 1.40 6.89 1.96
N VAL A 209 0.63 6.80 0.88
CA VAL A 209 0.76 7.68 -0.30
C VAL A 209 0.63 9.15 0.14
N SER A 210 -0.33 9.45 1.02
CA SER A 210 -0.52 10.77 1.60
C SER A 210 0.71 11.26 2.37
N LYS A 211 1.23 10.45 3.31
CA LYS A 211 2.47 10.77 4.05
C LYS A 211 3.68 10.96 3.13
N TYR A 212 3.75 10.19 2.04
CA TYR A 212 4.79 10.35 1.03
C TYR A 212 4.66 11.68 0.28
N ILE A 213 3.44 12.05 -0.13
CA ILE A 213 3.16 13.33 -0.78
C ILE A 213 3.55 14.50 0.14
N GLU A 214 3.20 14.45 1.43
CA GLU A 214 3.51 15.50 2.42
C GLU A 214 5.00 15.73 2.67
N ARG A 215 5.81 14.68 2.53
CA ARG A 215 7.24 14.69 2.93
C ARG A 215 8.19 14.60 1.74
N GLY A 216 7.68 14.27 0.56
CA GLY A 216 8.47 14.00 -0.64
C GLY A 216 8.86 15.25 -1.45
N SER A 217 9.51 15.00 -2.59
CA SER A 217 9.87 16.01 -3.59
C SER A 217 8.66 16.81 -4.09
N ILE A 218 7.50 16.16 -4.13
CA ILE A 218 6.21 16.73 -4.48
C ILE A 218 5.82 17.86 -3.53
N ALA A 219 5.83 17.63 -2.21
CA ALA A 219 5.56 18.70 -1.24
C ALA A 219 6.57 19.83 -1.37
N GLN A 220 7.85 19.52 -1.58
CA GLN A 220 8.87 20.56 -1.76
C GLN A 220 8.58 21.41 -3.01
N GLU A 221 8.15 20.79 -4.12
CA GLU A 221 7.75 21.52 -5.32
C GLU A 221 6.50 22.37 -5.09
N TYR A 222 5.50 21.84 -4.40
CA TYR A 222 4.31 22.59 -4.00
C TYR A 222 4.66 23.80 -3.11
N LYS A 223 5.59 23.64 -2.16
CA LYS A 223 6.13 24.72 -1.33
C LYS A 223 6.86 25.78 -2.15
N ARG A 224 7.58 25.40 -3.21
CA ARG A 224 8.21 26.35 -4.13
C ARG A 224 7.17 27.16 -4.91
N ARG A 225 6.12 26.51 -5.42
CA ARG A 225 5.03 27.19 -6.17
C ARG A 225 4.26 28.21 -5.33
N THR A 226 4.09 27.93 -4.05
CA THR A 226 3.46 28.86 -3.09
C THR A 226 4.44 29.95 -2.60
N GLY A 227 5.71 29.89 -3.02
CA GLY A 227 6.74 30.83 -2.57
C GLY A 227 7.08 30.68 -1.08
N PHE A 228 6.87 29.49 -0.50
CA PHE A 228 7.04 29.20 0.92
C PHE A 228 6.18 30.08 1.84
N LYS A 229 4.98 30.44 1.37
CA LYS A 229 4.02 31.27 2.10
C LYS A 229 2.96 30.42 2.78
N CYS A 230 2.52 30.84 3.96
CA CYS A 230 1.29 30.34 4.55
C CYS A 230 0.08 30.96 3.84
N GLN A 231 -0.69 30.13 3.14
CA GLN A 231 -1.87 30.56 2.39
C GLN A 231 -3.00 31.06 3.30
N VAL A 232 -3.11 30.52 4.52
CA VAL A 232 -4.05 31.02 5.55
C VAL A 232 -3.66 32.41 6.05
N CYS A 233 -2.38 32.63 6.41
CA CYS A 233 -1.89 33.96 6.78
C CYS A 233 -2.09 34.97 5.66
N GLU A 234 -1.80 34.59 4.42
CA GLU A 234 -1.96 35.47 3.25
C GLU A 234 -3.44 35.86 3.05
N ALA A 235 -4.36 34.90 3.17
CA ALA A 235 -5.80 35.17 3.09
C ALA A 235 -6.32 36.03 4.25
N LEU A 236 -5.69 35.94 5.43
CA LEU A 236 -6.00 36.80 6.59
C LEU A 236 -5.35 38.20 6.51
N GLY A 237 -4.54 38.48 5.48
CA GLY A 237 -3.77 39.72 5.36
C GLY A 237 -2.62 39.85 6.36
N LEU A 238 -2.17 38.74 6.94
CA LEU A 238 -1.04 38.67 7.87
C LEU A 238 0.27 38.41 7.12
N ASN A 239 1.40 38.54 7.82
CA ASN A 239 2.69 38.12 7.27
C ASN A 239 2.67 36.60 6.96
N PRO A 240 2.83 36.17 5.70
CA PRO A 240 2.73 34.76 5.34
C PRO A 240 4.04 33.98 5.53
N TYR A 241 5.14 34.66 5.86
CA TYR A 241 6.45 34.05 6.01
C TYR A 241 6.75 33.69 7.47
N SER A 242 7.27 32.48 7.68
CA SER A 242 7.80 32.04 8.99
C SER A 242 9.28 32.42 9.14
N PHE A 243 10.07 31.61 9.86
CA PHE A 243 11.51 31.77 9.97
C PHE A 243 12.24 31.23 8.73
N LYS A 244 13.42 31.77 8.43
CA LYS A 244 14.30 31.27 7.36
C LYS A 244 15.10 30.07 7.85
N LYS A 245 15.21 29.06 7.00
CA LYS A 245 16.12 27.92 7.14
C LYS A 245 17.54 28.31 6.72
N PRO A 246 18.57 27.52 7.06
CA PRO A 246 19.96 27.76 6.64
C PRO A 246 20.15 27.87 5.12
N ASN A 247 19.28 27.21 4.34
CA ASN A 247 19.30 27.25 2.88
C ASN A 247 18.64 28.51 2.28
N GLY A 248 18.19 29.47 3.12
CA GLY A 248 17.56 30.72 2.71
C GLY A 248 16.05 30.64 2.44
N GLU A 249 15.46 29.45 2.36
CA GLU A 249 14.02 29.26 2.19
C GLU A 249 13.27 29.48 3.52
N TYR A 250 12.01 29.92 3.46
CA TYR A 250 11.17 29.98 4.65
C TYR A 250 10.64 28.60 5.04
N TYR A 251 10.54 28.36 6.34
CA TYR A 251 9.92 27.16 6.87
C TYR A 251 8.40 27.19 6.63
N ILE A 252 7.87 26.09 6.09
CA ILE A 252 6.44 25.91 5.81
C ILE A 252 6.11 24.42 5.79
N GLU A 253 4.89 24.08 6.18
CA GLU A 253 4.35 22.72 6.20
C GLU A 253 3.29 22.56 5.11
N THR A 254 3.16 21.34 4.59
CA THR A 254 2.11 20.98 3.63
C THR A 254 1.07 20.16 4.40
N HIS A 255 -0.21 20.46 4.19
CA HIS A 255 -1.32 19.79 4.84
C HIS A 255 -2.40 19.42 3.79
N HIS A 256 -3.04 18.25 3.96
CA HIS A 256 -4.19 17.86 3.15
C HIS A 256 -5.48 18.49 3.70
N VAL A 257 -6.23 19.21 2.88
CA VAL A 257 -7.45 19.92 3.31
C VAL A 257 -8.58 18.95 3.62
N ILE A 258 -8.81 17.96 2.76
CA ILE A 258 -9.69 16.82 3.00
C ILE A 258 -8.85 15.67 3.57
N PRO A 259 -9.22 15.10 4.73
CA PRO A 259 -8.55 13.94 5.28
C PRO A 259 -8.57 12.77 4.30
N VAL A 260 -7.42 12.10 4.13
CA VAL A 260 -7.32 10.95 3.22
C VAL A 260 -8.16 9.76 3.68
N SER A 261 -8.48 9.70 4.98
CA SER A 261 -9.41 8.74 5.57
C SER A 261 -10.86 8.90 5.11
N GLU A 262 -11.26 10.06 4.56
CA GLU A 262 -12.61 10.26 4.02
C GLU A 262 -12.82 9.59 2.66
N LEU A 263 -11.75 9.01 2.07
CA LEU A 263 -11.76 8.20 0.84
C LEU A 263 -12.42 8.87 -0.38
N GLN A 264 -12.60 10.18 -0.37
CA GLN A 264 -13.18 10.93 -1.48
C GLN A 264 -12.20 11.01 -2.66
N ALA A 265 -12.74 11.02 -3.87
CA ALA A 265 -11.96 11.34 -5.07
C ALA A 265 -11.34 12.74 -4.94
N GLY A 266 -10.04 12.89 -5.26
CA GLY A 266 -9.32 14.14 -5.02
C GLY A 266 -8.56 14.19 -3.69
N SER A 267 -8.78 13.26 -2.75
CA SER A 267 -8.12 13.30 -1.42
C SER A 267 -6.59 13.21 -1.47
N LEU A 268 -6.02 12.60 -2.52
CA LEU A 268 -4.58 12.53 -2.77
C LEU A 268 -4.09 13.57 -3.80
N SER A 269 -4.98 14.43 -4.32
CA SER A 269 -4.64 15.42 -5.37
C SER A 269 -3.79 16.57 -4.84
N VAL A 270 -3.01 17.20 -5.73
CA VAL A 270 -2.35 18.51 -5.49
C VAL A 270 -3.38 19.54 -5.06
N ASP A 271 -4.57 19.47 -5.65
CA ASP A 271 -5.67 20.40 -5.43
C ASP A 271 -6.33 20.21 -4.07
N ASN A 272 -5.88 19.21 -3.30
CA ASN A 272 -6.23 18.98 -1.89
C ASN A 272 -5.09 19.39 -0.94
N LEU A 273 -3.99 19.95 -1.44
CA LEU A 273 -2.89 20.44 -0.60
C LEU A 273 -3.06 21.93 -0.29
N ILE A 274 -2.57 22.31 0.89
CA ILE A 274 -2.36 23.71 1.29
C ILE A 274 -1.00 23.83 1.97
N THR A 275 -0.35 24.99 1.81
CA THR A 275 0.84 25.36 2.58
C THR A 275 0.48 26.25 3.75
N VAL A 276 0.93 25.86 4.94
CA VAL A 276 0.60 26.52 6.21
C VAL A 276 1.81 26.63 7.13
N CYS A 277 1.84 27.66 7.97
CA CYS A 277 2.83 27.78 9.03
C CYS A 277 2.51 26.77 10.15
N ALA A 278 3.50 26.48 11.01
CA ALA A 278 3.33 25.51 12.10
C ALA A 278 2.12 25.78 13.00
N ASN A 279 1.74 27.06 13.18
CA ASN A 279 0.57 27.42 13.97
C ASN A 279 -0.73 27.03 13.25
N HIS A 280 -0.91 27.49 12.01
CA HIS A 280 -2.11 27.17 11.23
C HIS A 280 -2.19 25.68 10.89
N HIS A 281 -1.06 24.99 10.75
CA HIS A 281 -1.05 23.53 10.59
C HIS A 281 -1.67 22.83 11.79
N ARG A 282 -1.26 23.19 13.01
CA ARG A 282 -1.89 22.67 14.24
C ARG A 282 -3.34 23.12 14.39
N GLN A 283 -3.67 24.35 13.98
CA GLN A 283 -5.04 24.85 14.04
C GLN A 283 -5.97 24.08 13.09
N LEU A 284 -5.50 23.71 11.89
CA LEU A 284 -6.26 22.86 10.97
C LEU A 284 -6.49 21.44 11.55
N HIS A 285 -5.57 20.93 12.37
CA HIS A 285 -5.72 19.62 13.02
C HIS A 285 -6.59 19.64 14.29
N TYR A 286 -6.48 20.68 15.11
CA TYR A 286 -6.98 20.67 16.49
C TYR A 286 -7.88 21.87 16.85
N GLY A 287 -7.94 22.88 15.99
CA GLY A 287 -8.71 24.08 16.20
C GLY A 287 -10.18 23.94 15.78
N ASP A 288 -10.96 24.99 16.03
CA ASP A 288 -12.32 25.14 15.51
C ASP A 288 -12.25 25.54 14.04
N VAL A 289 -11.99 24.54 13.19
CA VAL A 289 -11.89 24.69 11.74
C VAL A 289 -12.87 23.77 11.03
N GLN A 290 -13.61 24.32 10.08
CA GLN A 290 -14.49 23.56 9.21
C GLN A 290 -14.29 23.96 7.76
N LEU A 291 -14.17 22.97 6.87
CA LEU A 291 -14.21 23.21 5.43
C LEU A 291 -15.66 23.46 5.01
N ILE A 292 -15.96 24.66 4.54
CA ILE A 292 -17.30 25.08 4.09
C ILE A 292 -17.48 24.76 2.60
N GLU A 293 -16.46 25.03 1.79
CA GLU A 293 -16.54 24.94 0.33
C GLU A 293 -15.20 24.47 -0.23
N ASN A 294 -15.27 23.59 -1.23
CA ASN A 294 -14.12 23.09 -1.97
C ASN A 294 -14.43 23.10 -3.47
N THR A 295 -13.88 24.07 -4.20
CA THR A 295 -14.05 24.21 -5.65
C THR A 295 -12.73 23.99 -6.38
N ASP A 296 -12.72 24.01 -7.71
CA ASP A 296 -11.49 23.86 -8.50
C ASP A 296 -10.49 25.02 -8.29
N ASP A 297 -10.94 26.17 -7.80
CA ASP A 297 -10.15 27.39 -7.68
C ASP A 297 -9.90 27.86 -6.24
N LYS A 298 -10.69 27.40 -5.25
CA LYS A 298 -10.56 27.84 -3.87
C LYS A 298 -11.00 26.80 -2.83
N PHE A 299 -10.50 27.00 -1.62
CA PHE A 299 -11.04 26.45 -0.39
C PHE A 299 -11.71 27.57 0.40
N ALA A 300 -12.89 27.33 0.96
CA ALA A 300 -13.48 28.22 1.97
C ALA A 300 -13.52 27.51 3.32
N PHE A 301 -12.89 28.11 4.33
CA PHE A 301 -12.86 27.60 5.70
C PHE A 301 -13.69 28.49 6.61
N SER A 302 -14.32 27.91 7.63
CA SER A 302 -14.62 28.59 8.89
C SER A 302 -13.44 28.35 9.81
N ILE A 303 -12.71 29.40 10.22
CA ILE A 303 -11.64 29.30 11.22
C ILE A 303 -12.01 30.25 12.36
N ASP A 304 -12.18 29.71 13.57
CA ASP A 304 -12.61 30.47 14.75
C ASP A 304 -13.87 31.31 14.48
N ASN A 305 -14.87 30.71 13.83
CA ASN A 305 -16.13 31.34 13.38
C ASN A 305 -15.99 32.48 12.37
N ARG A 306 -14.84 32.57 11.67
CA ARG A 306 -14.64 33.52 10.56
C ARG A 306 -14.52 32.77 9.25
N ARG A 307 -15.31 33.18 8.25
CA ARG A 307 -15.20 32.67 6.89
C ARG A 307 -13.94 33.22 6.23
N LEU A 308 -13.09 32.33 5.72
CA LEU A 308 -11.84 32.64 5.04
C LEU A 308 -11.81 31.91 3.70
N GLU A 309 -11.47 32.62 2.63
CA GLU A 309 -11.29 32.02 1.30
C GLU A 309 -9.81 31.97 0.93
N VAL A 310 -9.33 30.78 0.60
CA VAL A 310 -7.95 30.50 0.21
C VAL A 310 -7.94 30.02 -1.24
N LYS A 311 -7.20 30.71 -2.11
CA LYS A 311 -7.06 30.29 -3.51
C LYS A 311 -6.18 29.05 -3.61
N LYS A 312 -6.60 28.11 -4.45
CA LYS A 312 -5.80 26.92 -4.79
C LYS A 312 -4.66 27.29 -5.73
N VAL A 313 -3.53 26.63 -5.54
CA VAL A 313 -2.43 26.67 -6.51
C VAL A 313 -2.71 25.60 -7.55
N LYS A 314 -3.17 26.01 -8.73
CA LYS A 314 -3.49 25.08 -9.82
C LYS A 314 -2.26 24.23 -10.17
N GLY A 315 -2.47 22.93 -10.32
CA GLY A 315 -1.49 22.06 -10.98
C GLY A 315 -1.25 22.51 -12.42
N ALA A 316 0.02 22.66 -12.81
CA ALA A 316 0.41 22.60 -14.21
C ALA A 316 0.38 21.15 -14.68
#